data_AF-A0ABD0P790-F1
#
_entry.id   AF-A0ABD0P790-F1
#
_cell.length_a   1.000
_cell.length_b   1.000
_cell.length_c   1.000
_cell.angle_alpha   90.00
_cell.angle_beta   90.00
_cell.angle_gamma   90.00
#
_symmetry.space_group_name_H-M   'P 1'
#
loop_
_entity.id
_entity.type
_entity.pdbx_description
1 polymer ?
#
loop_
_entity_poly.entity_id
_entity_poly.type
_entity_poly.pdbx_seq_one_letter_code
_entity_poly.pdbx_strand_id
1 'polypeptide(L)'
;IFTLYSKSLPLDVACRVWDVFCRDGEEALFRTGLGILRLYQDVLLQMDFIHSAQFLSRLPENTPAHALFSCIANTQMISNNRRWNQVFSALKDGLKETDKSSSSSNNSPALRS
;
A
#
# COMPACT_ATOMS: atom_id res chain seq x y z
N ILE A 1 -0.03 4.03 5.99
CA ILE A 1 -0.96 4.88 5.20
C ILE A 1 -1.60 6.02 6.02
N PHE A 2 -1.24 6.21 7.30
CA PHE A 2 -1.86 7.18 8.22
C PHE A 2 -1.91 8.67 7.80
N THR A 3 -1.14 9.11 6.80
CA THR A 3 -1.18 10.51 6.31
C THR A 3 -1.81 10.65 4.93
N LEU A 4 -2.43 9.61 4.37
CA LEU A 4 -3.11 9.65 3.05
C LEU A 4 -2.28 10.37 1.95
N TYR A 5 -0.97 10.10 1.90
CA TYR A 5 -0.01 10.74 0.99
C TYR A 5 0.30 12.22 1.18
N SER A 6 -0.29 12.94 2.14
CA SER A 6 -0.04 14.39 2.34
C SER A 6 1.39 14.78 2.72
N LYS A 7 2.22 13.81 3.13
CA LYS A 7 3.65 14.04 3.38
C LYS A 7 4.52 13.74 2.16
N SER A 8 4.02 12.94 1.23
CA SER A 8 4.81 12.37 0.13
C SER A 8 4.43 12.95 -1.23
N LEU A 9 3.19 13.44 -1.39
CA LEU A 9 2.68 14.09 -2.59
C LEU A 9 2.46 15.60 -2.37
N PRO A 10 2.57 16.41 -3.43
CA PRO A 10 2.05 17.78 -3.45
C PRO A 10 0.57 17.84 -3.07
N LEU A 11 0.16 18.92 -2.40
CA LEU A 11 -1.18 19.05 -1.79
C LEU A 11 -2.31 18.89 -2.82
N ASP A 12 -2.16 19.48 -4.00
CA ASP A 12 -3.11 19.40 -5.11
C ASP A 12 -3.32 17.95 -5.60
N VAL A 13 -2.24 17.17 -5.69
CA VAL A 13 -2.31 15.76 -6.04
C VAL A 13 -2.91 14.94 -4.89
N ALA A 14 -2.51 15.24 -3.65
CA ALA A 14 -3.04 14.58 -2.46
C ALA A 14 -4.55 14.77 -2.33
N CYS A 15 -5.06 16.00 -2.53
CA CYS A 15 -6.50 16.29 -2.52
C CYS A 15 -7.27 15.43 -3.54
N ARG A 16 -6.76 15.28 -4.76
CA ARG A 16 -7.41 14.42 -5.76
C ARG A 16 -7.38 12.94 -5.39
N VAL A 17 -6.29 12.47 -4.76
CA VAL A 17 -6.23 11.10 -4.23
C VAL A 17 -7.28 10.90 -3.14
N TRP A 18 -7.49 11.93 -2.30
CA TRP A 18 -8.52 11.89 -1.26
C TRP A 18 -9.93 11.82 -1.84
N ASP A 19 -10.23 12.55 -2.91
CA ASP A 19 -11.51 12.46 -3.59
C ASP A 19 -11.79 11.03 -4.09
N VAL A 20 -10.77 10.38 -4.68
CA VAL A 20 -10.86 8.99 -5.15
C VAL A 20 -10.99 8.02 -3.97
N PHE A 21 -10.27 8.27 -2.87
CA PHE A 21 -10.40 7.47 -1.64
C PHE A 21 -11.81 7.56 -1.05
N CYS A 22 -12.42 8.74 -0.99
CA CYS A 22 -13.79 8.89 -0.51
C CYS A 22 -14.81 8.14 -1.37
N ARG A 23 -14.53 7.94 -2.67
CA ARG A 23 -15.39 7.19 -3.60
C ARG A 23 -15.17 5.68 -3.55
N ASP A 24 -13.92 5.23 -3.63
CA ASP A 24 -13.56 3.82 -3.86
C ASP A 24 -13.04 3.11 -2.58
N GLY A 25 -12.88 3.84 -1.47
CA GLY A 25 -12.41 3.31 -0.19
C GLY A 25 -10.91 2.99 -0.18
N GLU A 26 -10.50 2.11 0.74
CA GLU A 26 -9.08 1.80 1.02
C GLU A 26 -8.32 1.25 -0.20
N GLU A 27 -9.01 0.58 -1.13
CA GLU A 27 -8.42 0.08 -2.39
C GLU A 27 -7.73 1.21 -3.18
N ALA A 28 -8.33 2.41 -3.18
CA ALA A 28 -7.79 3.58 -3.88
C ALA A 28 -6.38 3.94 -3.42
N LEU A 29 -6.06 3.74 -2.14
CA LEU A 29 -4.77 4.08 -1.57
C LEU A 29 -3.69 3.13 -2.10
N PHE A 30 -3.95 1.83 -2.06
CA PHE A 30 -3.02 0.84 -2.61
C PHE A 30 -2.86 1.00 -4.13
N ARG A 31 -3.97 1.27 -4.82
CA ARG A 31 -3.96 1.57 -6.27
C ARG A 31 -3.15 2.82 -6.58
N THR A 32 -3.24 3.86 -5.75
CA THR A 32 -2.42 5.07 -5.86
C THR A 32 -0.95 4.76 -5.68
N GLY A 33 -0.59 3.98 -4.65
CA GLY A 33 0.79 3.54 -4.43
C GLY A 33 1.38 2.79 -5.61
N LEU A 34 0.63 1.85 -6.19
CA LEU A 34 1.03 1.14 -7.42
C LEU A 34 1.16 2.08 -8.62
N GLY A 35 0.25 3.05 -8.75
CA GLY A 35 0.34 4.08 -9.80
C GLY A 35 1.61 4.93 -9.70
N ILE A 36 2.02 5.32 -8.49
CA ILE A 36 3.28 6.05 -8.23
C ILE A 36 4.48 5.19 -8.64
N LEU A 37 4.52 3.94 -8.21
CA LEU A 37 5.60 3.01 -8.56
C LEU A 37 5.70 2.79 -10.07
N ARG A 38 4.54 2.73 -10.75
CA ARG A 38 4.50 2.59 -12.21
C ARG A 38 4.99 3.84 -12.93
N LEU A 39 4.62 5.03 -12.45
CA LEU A 39 5.05 6.31 -13.02
C LEU A 39 6.58 6.49 -12.95
N TYR A 40 7.18 6.08 -11.82
CA TYR A 40 8.61 6.23 -11.58
C TYR A 40 9.41 4.95 -11.75
N GLN A 41 8.85 3.92 -12.40
CA GLN A 41 9.46 2.59 -12.50
C GLN A 41 10.90 2.65 -13.05
N ASP A 42 11.11 3.37 -14.15
CA ASP A 42 12.42 3.42 -14.81
C ASP A 42 13.45 4.17 -13.96
N VAL A 43 13.01 5.15 -13.18
CA VAL A 43 13.85 5.91 -12.24
C VAL A 43 14.21 5.03 -11.03
N LEU A 44 13.22 4.33 -10.46
CA LEU A 44 13.40 3.46 -9.30
C LEU A 44 14.32 2.28 -9.60
N LEU A 45 14.25 1.72 -10.82
CA LEU A 45 15.14 0.61 -11.24
C LEU A 45 16.61 1.02 -11.40
N GLN A 46 16.88 2.32 -11.55
CA GLN A 46 18.24 2.86 -11.64
C GLN A 46 18.78 3.30 -10.27
N MET A 47 17.93 3.40 -9.25
CA MET A 47 18.30 3.82 -7.91
C MET A 47 18.66 2.61 -7.03
N ASP A 48 19.57 2.83 -6.08
CA ASP A 48 19.78 1.86 -5.00
C ASP A 48 18.64 1.94 -3.96
N PHE A 49 18.69 1.04 -2.97
CA PHE A 49 17.67 0.96 -1.91
C PHE A 49 17.51 2.28 -1.13
N ILE A 50 18.61 2.94 -0.78
CA ILE A 50 18.58 4.15 0.06
C ILE A 50 17.97 5.32 -0.72
N HIS A 51 18.43 5.55 -1.95
CA HIS A 51 17.92 6.61 -2.81
C HIS A 51 16.45 6.36 -3.17
N SER A 52 16.06 5.12 -3.44
CA SER A 52 14.66 4.76 -3.68
C SER A 52 13.76 5.08 -2.48
N ALA A 53 14.20 4.72 -1.27
CA ALA A 53 13.43 5.00 -0.05
C ALA A 53 13.29 6.51 0.21
N GLN A 54 14.34 7.29 0.00
CA GLN A 54 14.32 8.74 0.12
C GLN A 54 13.39 9.38 -0.93
N PHE A 55 13.49 8.94 -2.18
CA PHE A 55 12.65 9.42 -3.28
C PHE A 55 11.16 9.14 -3.02
N LEU A 56 10.81 7.91 -2.63
CA LEU A 56 9.42 7.55 -2.33
C LEU A 56 8.88 8.23 -1.06
N SER A 57 9.75 8.65 -0.15
CA SER A 57 9.35 9.40 1.05
C SER A 57 8.92 10.83 0.70
N ARG A 58 9.50 11.43 -0.34
CA ARG A 58 9.19 12.79 -0.80
C ARG A 58 9.28 12.85 -2.33
N LEU A 59 8.13 12.75 -3.00
CA LEU A 59 8.08 12.81 -4.45
C LEU A 59 8.33 14.24 -4.96
N PRO A 60 8.78 14.39 -6.22
CA PRO A 60 9.03 15.70 -6.82
C PRO A 60 7.78 16.59 -6.84
N GLU A 61 7.95 17.89 -6.61
CA GLU A 61 6.83 18.85 -6.62
C GLU A 61 6.20 19.00 -8.01
N ASN A 62 6.97 18.74 -9.07
CA ASN A 62 6.50 18.74 -10.46
C ASN A 62 5.94 17.38 -10.91
N THR A 63 5.48 16.54 -9.97
CA THR A 63 4.87 15.24 -10.30
C THR A 63 3.73 15.45 -11.31
N PRO A 64 3.76 14.83 -12.50
CA PRO A 64 2.74 15.04 -13.52
C PRO A 64 1.43 14.37 -13.11
N ALA A 65 0.54 15.13 -12.48
CA ALA A 65 -0.72 14.63 -11.93
C ALA A 65 -1.53 13.83 -12.98
N HIS A 66 -1.64 14.34 -14.21
CA HIS A 66 -2.37 13.65 -15.27
C HIS A 66 -1.79 12.26 -15.60
N ALA A 67 -0.46 12.16 -15.72
CA ALA A 67 0.20 10.88 -15.98
C ALA A 67 0.05 9.94 -14.77
N LEU A 68 0.16 10.47 -13.55
CA LEU A 68 -0.07 9.69 -12.33
C LEU A 68 -1.48 9.09 -12.31
N PHE A 69 -2.53 9.91 -12.48
CA PHE A 69 -3.91 9.43 -12.46
C PHE A 69 -4.22 8.46 -13.60
N SER A 70 -3.56 8.62 -14.77
CA SER A 70 -3.61 7.62 -15.84
C SER A 70 -2.99 6.29 -15.42
N CYS A 71 -1.82 6.30 -14.77
CA CYS A 71 -1.21 5.09 -14.22
C CYS A 71 -2.09 4.44 -13.14
N ILE A 72 -2.71 5.23 -12.26
CA ILE A 72 -3.64 4.74 -11.22
C ILE A 72 -4.86 4.09 -11.89
N ALA A 73 -5.49 4.75 -12.86
CA ALA A 73 -6.65 4.21 -13.57
C ALA A 73 -6.34 2.91 -14.32
N ASN A 74 -5.14 2.79 -14.90
CA ASN A 74 -4.71 1.58 -15.60
C ASN A 74 -4.26 0.45 -14.66
N THR A 75 -4.07 0.72 -13.36
CA THR A 75 -3.69 -0.29 -12.38
C THR A 75 -4.86 -1.22 -12.10
N GLN A 76 -4.67 -2.52 -12.39
CA GLN A 76 -5.64 -3.58 -12.12
C GLN A 76 -5.43 -4.13 -10.69
N MET A 77 -6.49 -4.09 -9.88
CA MET A 77 -6.48 -4.58 -8.50
C MET A 77 -6.98 -6.03 -8.40
N ILE A 78 -6.41 -6.90 -9.25
CA ILE A 78 -6.77 -8.32 -9.38
C ILE A 78 -5.48 -9.15 -9.31
N SER A 79 -5.48 -10.22 -8.52
CA SER A 79 -4.36 -11.16 -8.41
C SER A 79 -4.87 -12.59 -8.42
N ASN A 80 -4.38 -13.42 -9.36
CA ASN A 80 -4.82 -14.82 -9.55
C ASN A 80 -6.36 -14.96 -9.58
N ASN A 81 -7.03 -14.12 -10.37
CA ASN A 81 -8.49 -14.05 -10.48
C ASN A 81 -9.24 -13.63 -9.19
N ARG A 82 -8.53 -13.22 -8.14
CA ARG A 82 -9.12 -12.66 -6.91
C ARG A 82 -9.08 -11.15 -6.94
N ARG A 83 -10.19 -10.51 -6.60
CA ARG A 83 -10.26 -9.04 -6.47
C ARG A 83 -9.62 -8.60 -5.15
N TRP A 84 -9.21 -7.33 -5.09
CA TRP A 84 -8.63 -6.71 -3.89
C TRP A 84 -9.31 -7.12 -2.58
N ASN A 85 -10.63 -6.98 -2.47
CA ASN A 85 -11.37 -7.31 -1.25
C ASN A 85 -11.20 -8.76 -0.78
N GLN A 86 -11.12 -9.71 -1.73
CA GLN A 86 -10.92 -11.14 -1.43
C GLN A 86 -9.49 -11.40 -0.96
N VAL A 87 -8.50 -10.78 -1.61
CA VAL A 87 -7.09 -10.88 -1.22
C VAL A 87 -6.87 -10.26 0.16
N PHE A 88 -7.43 -9.07 0.38
CA PHE A 88 -7.30 -8.33 1.63
C PHE A 88 -7.96 -9.07 2.81
N SER A 89 -9.17 -9.61 2.62
CA SER A 89 -9.83 -10.43 3.66
C SER A 89 -9.01 -11.67 3.99
N ALA A 90 -8.55 -12.41 2.99
CA ALA A 90 -7.76 -13.62 3.20
C ALA A 90 -6.45 -13.33 3.97
N LEU A 91 -5.78 -12.22 3.67
CA LEU A 91 -4.58 -11.80 4.41
C LEU A 91 -4.91 -11.42 5.86
N LYS A 92 -6.00 -10.68 6.08
CA LYS A 92 -6.44 -10.28 7.42
C LYS A 92 -6.82 -11.48 8.29
N ASP A 93 -7.43 -12.50 7.70
CA ASP A 93 -7.82 -13.71 8.40
C ASP A 93 -6.60 -14.61 8.70
N GLY A 94 -5.64 -14.74 7.77
CA GLY A 94 -4.37 -15.44 8.03
C GLY A 94 -3.49 -14.78 9.11
N LEU A 95 -3.50 -13.44 9.18
CA LEU A 95 -2.82 -12.70 10.27
C LEU A 95 -3.41 -13.04 11.65
N LYS A 96 -4.73 -13.18 11.77
CA LYS A 96 -5.39 -13.56 13.04
C LYS A 96 -5.07 -14.99 13.50
N GLU A 97 -4.86 -15.91 12.57
CA GLU A 97 -4.49 -17.30 12.90
C GLU A 97 -3.04 -17.42 13.39
N THR A 98 -2.16 -16.56 12.88
CA THR A 98 -0.74 -16.50 13.28
C THR A 98 -0.60 -16.00 14.73
N ASP A 99 -1.42 -15.02 15.14
CA ASP A 99 -1.43 -14.48 16.52
C ASP A 99 -2.04 -15.44 17.57
N LYS A 100 -2.98 -16.30 17.19
CA LYS A 100 -3.53 -17.35 18.07
C LYS A 100 -2.54 -18.49 18.33
N SER A 101 -1.62 -18.72 17.39
CA SER A 101 -0.65 -19.82 17.48
C SER A 101 0.53 -19.46 18.39
N SER A 102 0.93 -18.18 18.45
CA SER A 102 1.99 -17.70 19.35
C SER A 102 1.56 -17.60 20.82
N SER A 103 0.26 -17.45 21.09
CA SER A 103 -0.30 -17.40 22.45
C SER A 103 -0.58 -18.77 23.08
N SER A 104 -0.56 -19.86 22.28
CA SER A 104 -0.83 -21.22 22.76
C SER A 104 0.43 -21.98 23.23
N SER A 105 1.63 -21.40 23.10
CA SER A 105 2.90 -22.06 23.48
C SER A 105 3.36 -21.82 24.93
N ASN A 106 2.59 -21.08 25.75
CA ASN A 106 2.99 -20.73 27.13
C ASN A 106 2.28 -21.52 28.25
N ASN A 107 1.48 -22.54 27.95
CA ASN A 107 0.90 -23.39 28.99
C ASN A 107 1.80 -24.62 29.28
N SER A 108 2.93 -24.36 29.94
CA SER A 108 3.71 -25.40 30.61
C SER A 108 2.90 -25.97 31.79
N PRO A 109 2.62 -27.28 31.85
CA PRO A 109 2.01 -27.89 33.02
C PRO A 109 3.12 -28.17 34.04
N ALA A 110 3.43 -27.20 34.90
CA ALA A 110 4.17 -27.49 36.13
C ALA A 110 3.17 -28.01 37.19
N LEU A 111 3.55 -29.10 37.85
CA LEU A 111 2.88 -29.82 38.94
C LEU A 111 1.97 -30.98 38.51
N ARG A 112 2.56 -32.18 38.45
CA ARG A 112 1.97 -33.38 39.04
C ARG A 112 3.05 -34.39 39.44
N SER A 113 3.05 -34.66 40.75
CA SER A 113 3.72 -35.69 41.55
C SER A 113 5.14 -35.45 42.02
#